data_AF-A0A7D4Y1K6-F1
#
_entry.id   AF-A0A7D4Y1K6-F1
#
_cell.length_a   1.000
_cell.length_b   1.000
_cell.length_c   1.000
_cell.angle_alpha   90.00
_cell.angle_beta   90.00
_cell.angle_gamma   90.00
#
_symmetry.space_group_name_H-M   'P 1'
#
loop_
_entity.id
_entity.type
_entity.pdbx_description
1 polymer ?
#
loop_
_entity_poly.entity_id
_entity_poly.type
_entity_poly.pdbx_seq_one_letter_code
_entity_poly.pdbx_strand_id
1 'polypeptide(L)'
;MTLIGSAVTFVVGLLVGGLAIFVGAAVVTGTRDYGHAVFTALFGAIVWGLAAFFLSWIPLIGEFMPLIAWVWLIRRRYGVSWVHAGIIGFVAWASAVLVLAVLSSVGVTDVVGVPLVRSLAAV
;
A
#
# COMPACT_ATOMS: atom_id res chain seq x y z
N MET A 1 6.18 -20.54 6.34
CA MET A 1 5.62 -19.42 7.13
C MET A 1 4.61 -20.02 8.11
N THR A 2 4.65 -19.69 9.40
CA THR A 2 3.61 -20.14 10.36
C THR A 2 2.36 -19.25 10.24
N LEU A 3 1.19 -19.76 10.64
CA LEU A 3 -0.05 -18.96 10.63
C LEU A 3 0.10 -17.66 11.44
N ILE A 4 0.74 -17.75 12.61
CA ILE A 4 1.04 -16.59 13.46
C ILE A 4 1.95 -15.61 12.74
N GLY A 5 3.02 -16.10 12.09
CA GLY A 5 3.90 -15.25 11.30
C GLY A 5 3.17 -14.53 10.18
N SER A 6 2.32 -15.23 9.42
CA SER A 6 1.51 -14.62 8.36
C SER A 6 0.54 -13.56 8.89
N ALA A 7 -0.11 -13.83 10.03
CA ALA A 7 -1.03 -12.89 10.66
C ALA A 7 -0.30 -11.62 11.14
N VAL A 8 0.85 -11.77 11.78
CA VAL A 8 1.68 -10.64 12.23
C VAL A 8 2.14 -9.80 11.04
N THR A 9 2.67 -10.44 9.99
CA THR A 9 3.09 -9.73 8.77
C THR A 9 1.93 -8.99 8.10
N PHE A 10 0.74 -9.61 8.06
CA PHE A 10 -0.45 -8.96 7.53
C PHE A 10 -0.85 -7.73 8.37
N VAL A 11 -0.89 -7.84 9.69
CA VAL A 11 -1.25 -6.72 10.58
C VAL A 11 -0.23 -5.59 10.48
N VAL A 12 1.07 -5.90 10.50
CA VAL A 12 2.12 -4.88 10.35
C VAL A 12 2.03 -4.21 8.98
N GLY A 13 1.88 -4.98 7.90
CA GLY A 13 1.70 -4.45 6.55
C GLY A 13 0.45 -3.58 6.42
N LEU A 14 -0.65 -3.97 7.06
CA LEU A 14 -1.88 -3.21 7.10
C LEU A 14 -1.70 -1.85 7.80
N LEU A 15 -1.01 -1.82 8.95
CA LEU A 15 -0.75 -0.60 9.70
C LEU A 15 0.20 0.35 8.94
N VAL A 16 1.22 -0.20 8.28
CA VAL A 16 2.14 0.58 7.42
C VAL A 16 1.40 1.14 6.21
N GLY A 17 0.56 0.33 5.55
CA GLY A 17 -0.31 0.80 4.46
C GLY A 17 -1.30 1.87 4.91
N GLY A 18 -1.88 1.71 6.11
CA GLY A 18 -2.71 2.74 6.74
C GLY A 18 -1.96 4.04 7.00
N LEU A 19 -0.70 3.95 7.45
CA LEU A 19 0.16 5.13 7.67
C LEU A 19 0.45 5.87 6.36
N ALA A 20 0.77 5.13 5.30
CA ALA A 20 0.97 5.71 3.97
C ALA A 20 -0.28 6.48 3.49
N ILE A 21 -1.47 5.89 3.62
CA ILE A 21 -2.74 6.55 3.24
C ILE A 21 -3.02 7.75 4.15
N PHE A 22 -2.75 7.65 5.45
CA PHE A 22 -2.95 8.75 6.40
C PHE A 22 -2.10 9.97 6.01
N VAL A 23 -0.83 9.78 5.69
CA VAL A 23 0.05 10.86 5.23
C VAL A 23 -0.48 11.46 3.92
N GLY A 24 -0.84 10.62 2.95
CA GLY A 24 -1.40 11.09 1.67
C GLY A 24 -2.68 11.91 1.84
N ALA A 25 -3.63 11.43 2.64
CA ALA A 25 -4.87 12.14 2.92
C ALA A 25 -4.61 13.43 3.72
N ALA A 26 -3.74 13.40 4.73
CA ALA A 26 -3.41 14.59 5.50
C ALA A 26 -2.80 15.71 4.65
N VAL A 27 -1.95 15.35 3.68
CA VAL A 27 -1.32 16.31 2.76
C VAL A 27 -2.33 16.87 1.75
N VAL A 28 -3.20 16.02 1.19
CA VAL A 28 -4.07 16.41 0.07
C VAL A 28 -5.40 17.02 0.53
N THR A 29 -5.99 16.50 1.59
CA THR A 29 -7.34 16.87 2.04
C THR A 29 -7.35 17.49 3.44
N GLY A 30 -6.22 17.49 4.15
CA GLY A 30 -6.15 17.91 5.56
C GLY A 30 -6.79 16.92 6.53
N THR A 31 -7.30 15.78 6.05
CA THR A 31 -7.97 14.77 6.90
C THR A 31 -6.93 14.02 7.72
N ARG A 32 -7.06 14.05 9.05
CA ARG A 32 -6.13 13.41 10.00
C ARG A 32 -6.81 12.34 10.84
N ASP A 33 -7.42 11.38 10.17
CA ASP A 33 -8.04 10.21 10.82
C ASP A 33 -7.31 8.92 10.42
N TYR A 34 -6.51 8.39 11.34
CA TYR A 34 -5.72 7.17 11.11
C TYR A 34 -6.60 5.92 11.04
N GLY A 35 -7.68 5.83 11.84
CA GLY A 35 -8.62 4.71 11.79
C GLY A 35 -9.32 4.63 10.44
N HIS A 36 -9.71 5.80 9.90
CA HIS A 36 -10.18 5.93 8.54
C HIS A 36 -9.10 5.46 7.55
N ALA A 37 -7.85 5.87 7.67
CA ALA A 37 -6.82 5.42 6.73
C ALA A 37 -6.56 3.90 6.78
N VAL A 38 -6.49 3.29 7.97
CA VAL A 38 -6.29 1.84 8.15
C VAL A 38 -7.43 1.03 7.53
N PHE A 39 -8.69 1.44 7.72
CA PHE A 39 -9.80 0.76 7.05
C PHE A 39 -9.72 0.90 5.52
N THR A 40 -9.23 2.03 4.98
CA THR A 40 -8.99 2.15 3.52
C THR A 40 -7.94 1.15 3.07
N ALA A 41 -6.85 1.01 3.82
CA ALA A 41 -5.80 0.05 3.53
C ALA A 41 -6.31 -1.39 3.59
N LEU A 42 -7.20 -1.72 4.54
CA LEU A 42 -7.80 -3.05 4.66
C LEU A 42 -8.60 -3.42 3.41
N PHE A 43 -9.46 -2.51 2.95
CA PHE A 43 -10.21 -2.72 1.70
C PHE A 43 -9.28 -2.81 0.50
N GLY A 44 -8.22 -1.99 0.45
CA GLY A 44 -7.18 -2.08 -0.58
C GLY A 44 -6.52 -3.46 -0.61
N ALA A 45 -6.13 -3.99 0.55
CA ALA A 45 -5.54 -5.31 0.70
C ALA A 45 -6.49 -6.44 0.26
N ILE A 46 -7.78 -6.33 0.60
CA ILE A 46 -8.81 -7.30 0.15
C ILE A 46 -8.95 -7.25 -1.37
N VAL A 47 -9.08 -6.06 -1.97
CA VAL A 47 -9.19 -5.90 -3.43
C VAL A 47 -7.97 -6.46 -4.15
N TRP A 48 -6.77 -6.17 -3.65
CA TRP A 48 -5.53 -6.72 -4.19
C TRP A 48 -5.46 -8.24 -4.05
N GLY A 49 -5.83 -8.79 -2.89
CA GLY A 49 -5.85 -10.23 -2.65
C GLY A 49 -6.82 -10.96 -3.57
N LEU A 50 -8.03 -10.41 -3.76
CA LEU A 50 -9.02 -10.97 -4.68
C LEU A 50 -8.53 -10.90 -6.13
N ALA A 51 -7.88 -9.80 -6.53
CA ALA A 51 -7.34 -9.69 -7.87
C ALA A 51 -6.20 -10.68 -8.13
N ALA A 52 -5.27 -10.83 -7.18
CA ALA A 52 -4.23 -11.84 -7.26
C ALA A 52 -4.82 -13.26 -7.35
N PHE A 53 -5.91 -13.54 -6.64
CA PHE A 53 -6.56 -14.84 -6.65
C PHE A 53 -7.31 -15.14 -7.96
N PHE A 54 -8.11 -14.20 -8.46
CA PHE A 54 -9.01 -14.44 -9.60
C PHE A 54 -8.45 -14.00 -10.96
N LEU A 55 -7.52 -13.03 -10.99
CA LEU A 55 -7.10 -12.33 -12.21
C LEU A 55 -5.61 -12.40 -12.50
N SER A 56 -4.82 -13.10 -11.68
CA SER A 56 -3.38 -13.28 -11.90
C SER A 56 -3.04 -13.97 -13.23
N TRP A 57 -3.96 -14.73 -13.80
CA TRP A 57 -3.81 -15.36 -15.12
C TRP A 57 -3.95 -14.37 -16.29
N ILE A 58 -4.48 -13.16 -16.05
CA ILE A 58 -4.54 -12.08 -17.05
C ILE A 58 -3.58 -10.97 -16.65
N PRO A 59 -2.35 -10.91 -17.20
CA PRO A 59 -1.28 -10.05 -16.69
C PRO A 59 -1.66 -8.58 -16.57
N LEU A 60 -2.24 -7.98 -17.62
CA LEU A 60 -2.63 -6.57 -17.60
C LEU A 60 -3.77 -6.29 -16.59
N ILE A 61 -4.76 -7.16 -16.51
CA ILE A 61 -5.93 -6.91 -15.68
C ILE A 61 -5.58 -7.10 -14.21
N GLY A 62 -4.78 -8.12 -13.89
CA GLY A 62 -4.27 -8.37 -12.53
C GLY A 62 -3.49 -7.18 -11.96
N GLU A 63 -2.73 -6.47 -12.79
CA GLU A 63 -1.91 -5.32 -12.36
C GLU A 63 -2.73 -4.02 -12.24
N PHE A 64 -3.50 -3.66 -13.26
CA PHE A 64 -4.13 -2.34 -13.35
C PHE A 64 -5.49 -2.24 -12.66
N MET A 65 -6.27 -3.33 -12.64
CA MET A 65 -7.62 -3.29 -12.08
C MET A 65 -7.64 -3.01 -10.56
N PRO A 66 -6.73 -3.58 -9.74
CA PRO A 66 -6.61 -3.22 -8.33
C PRO A 66 -6.30 -1.75 -8.11
N LEU A 67 -5.44 -1.15 -8.95
CA LEU A 67 -5.10 0.28 -8.86
C LEU A 67 -6.33 1.15 -9.10
N ILE A 68 -7.11 0.86 -10.16
CA ILE A 68 -8.34 1.59 -10.46
C ILE A 68 -9.35 1.44 -9.31
N ALA A 69 -9.55 0.22 -8.82
CA ALA A 69 -10.46 -0.08 -7.73
C ALA A 69 -10.04 0.61 -6.42
N TRP A 70 -8.73 0.67 -6.14
CA TRP A 70 -8.18 1.35 -4.98
C TRP A 70 -8.33 2.87 -5.05
N VAL A 71 -8.06 3.49 -6.20
CA VAL A 71 -8.29 4.93 -6.41
C VAL A 71 -9.78 5.25 -6.29
N TRP A 72 -10.65 4.40 -6.86
CA TRP A 72 -12.10 4.53 -6.70
C TRP A 72 -12.53 4.45 -5.24
N LEU A 73 -11.96 3.53 -4.47
CA LEU A 73 -12.22 3.38 -3.04
C LEU A 73 -11.80 4.63 -2.26
N ILE A 74 -10.59 5.15 -2.49
CA ILE A 74 -10.12 6.41 -1.88
C ILE A 74 -11.08 7.55 -2.20
N ARG A 75 -11.44 7.69 -3.48
CA ARG A 75 -12.39 8.71 -3.94
C ARG A 75 -13.70 8.65 -3.14
N ARG A 76 -14.27 7.46 -2.98
CA ARG A 76 -15.51 7.23 -2.22
C ARG A 76 -15.34 7.50 -0.73
N ARG A 77 -14.22 7.09 -0.13
CA ARG A 77 -13.94 7.22 1.30
C ARG A 77 -13.63 8.64 1.75
N TYR A 78 -12.98 9.43 0.90
CA TYR A 78 -12.57 10.79 1.22
C TYR A 78 -13.44 11.86 0.57
N GLY A 79 -14.44 11.47 -0.24
CA GLY A 79 -15.37 12.41 -0.87
C GLY A 79 -14.70 13.34 -1.88
N VAL A 80 -13.61 12.90 -2.52
CA VAL A 80 -12.76 13.75 -3.37
C VAL A 80 -13.00 13.51 -4.87
N SER A 81 -12.40 14.34 -5.73
CA SER A 81 -12.38 14.09 -7.17
C SER A 81 -11.40 12.95 -7.53
N TRP A 82 -11.53 12.38 -8.73
CA TRP A 82 -10.62 11.34 -9.22
C TRP A 82 -9.14 11.76 -9.20
N VAL A 83 -8.87 13.02 -9.56
CA VAL A 83 -7.51 13.58 -9.55
C VAL A 83 -6.95 13.60 -8.12
N HIS A 84 -7.70 14.13 -7.15
CA HIS A 84 -7.28 14.15 -5.76
C HIS A 84 -7.10 12.73 -5.19
N ALA A 85 -7.99 11.78 -5.53
CA ALA A 85 -7.83 10.39 -5.13
C ALA A 85 -6.55 9.76 -5.70
N GLY A 86 -6.22 10.06 -6.97
CA GLY A 86 -4.97 9.66 -7.60
C GLY A 86 -3.75 10.26 -6.89
N ILE A 87 -3.80 11.54 -6.53
CA ILE A 87 -2.72 12.22 -5.79
C ILE A 87 -2.55 11.58 -4.40
N ILE A 88 -3.64 11.34 -3.65
CA ILE A 88 -3.58 10.65 -2.35
C ILE A 88 -2.92 9.29 -2.51
N GLY A 89 -3.35 8.51 -3.51
CA GLY A 89 -2.78 7.20 -3.79
C GLY A 89 -1.29 7.26 -4.13
N PHE A 90 -0.89 8.24 -4.95
CA PHE A 90 0.51 8.46 -5.31
C PHE A 90 1.36 8.89 -4.11
N VAL A 91 0.89 9.82 -3.28
CA VAL A 91 1.59 10.26 -2.06
C VAL A 91 1.69 9.11 -1.05
N ALA A 92 0.64 8.29 -0.92
CA ALA A 92 0.67 7.10 -0.09
C ALA A 92 1.72 6.10 -0.59
N TRP A 93 1.75 5.81 -1.89
CA TRP A 93 2.78 4.95 -2.49
C TRP A 93 4.19 5.52 -2.25
N ALA A 94 4.41 6.81 -2.48
CA ALA A 94 5.70 7.46 -2.23
C ALA A 94 6.09 7.39 -0.75
N SER A 95 5.14 7.54 0.17
CA SER A 95 5.35 7.39 1.61
C SER A 95 5.76 5.97 1.97
N ALA A 96 5.13 4.95 1.38
CA ALA A 96 5.50 3.55 1.59
C ALA A 96 6.91 3.25 1.05
N VAL A 97 7.26 3.76 -0.13
CA VAL A 97 8.61 3.65 -0.70
C VAL A 97 9.64 4.29 0.23
N LEU A 98 9.34 5.46 0.79
CA LEU A 98 10.22 6.14 1.74
C LEU A 98 10.42 5.30 3.01
N VAL A 99 9.35 4.75 3.58
CA VAL A 99 9.43 3.87 4.76
C VAL A 99 10.31 2.65 4.47
N LEU A 100 10.12 2.00 3.32
CA LEU A 100 10.93 0.84 2.92
C LEU A 100 12.40 1.22 2.71
N ALA A 101 12.68 2.39 2.12
CA ALA A 101 14.04 2.88 1.93
C ALA A 101 14.75 3.15 3.27
N VAL A 102 14.04 3.75 4.24
CA VAL A 102 14.57 3.99 5.59
C VAL A 102 14.82 2.67 6.33
N LEU A 103 13.90 1.71 6.25
CA LEU A 103 14.10 0.39 6.85
C LEU A 103 15.32 -0.31 6.24
N SER A 104 15.48 -0.23 4.91
CA SER A 104 16.63 -0.79 4.22
C SER A 104 17.94 -0.13 4.64
N SER A 105 17.96 1.19 4.91
CA SER A 105 19.20 1.90 5.27
C SER A 105 19.71 1.54 6.66
N VAL A 106 18.84 1.07 7.56
CA VAL A 106 19.21 0.60 8.91
C VAL A 106 19.42 -0.92 8.97
N GLY A 107 19.60 -1.57 7.82
CA GLY A 107 19.95 -2.99 7.73
C GLY A 107 18.76 -3.95 7.77
N VAL A 108 17.52 -3.47 7.69
CA VAL A 108 16.34 -4.33 7.59
C VAL A 108 16.16 -4.73 6.11
N THR A 109 16.87 -5.79 5.70
CA THR A 109 16.90 -6.26 4.30
C THR A 109 15.92 -7.40 4.01
N ASP A 110 15.37 -8.03 5.05
CA ASP A 110 14.41 -9.15 4.94
C ASP A 110 12.94 -8.71 4.97
N VAL A 111 12.67 -7.48 4.49
CA VAL A 111 11.28 -7.09 4.23
C VAL A 111 10.84 -7.76 2.94
N VAL A 112 9.99 -8.79 3.07
CA VAL A 112 9.42 -9.56 1.96
C VAL A 112 8.92 -8.61 0.85
N GLY A 113 9.57 -8.63 -0.32
CA GLY A 113 9.05 -7.97 -1.53
C GLY A 113 9.86 -6.82 -2.14
N VAL A 114 11.08 -6.49 -1.67
CA VAL A 114 11.90 -5.41 -2.29
C VAL A 114 13.14 -5.97 -3.04
N PRO A 115 13.15 -5.99 -4.39
CA PRO A 115 14.30 -6.45 -5.18
C PRO A 115 15.52 -5.52 -5.15
N LEU A 116 15.34 -4.24 -4.79
CA LEU A 116 16.35 -3.18 -4.98
C LEU A 116 17.60 -3.31 -4.07
N VAL A 117 17.57 -4.15 -3.04
CA VAL A 117 18.69 -4.26 -2.07
C VAL A 117 19.71 -5.33 -2.47
N ARG A 118 19.32 -6.35 -3.24
CA ARG A 118 20.27 -7.41 -3.65
C ARG A 118 21.37 -6.89 -4.59
N SER A 119 21.10 -5.84 -5.36
CA SER A 119 22.04 -5.31 -6.37
C SER A 119 23.14 -4.42 -5.79
N LEU A 120 22.95 -3.81 -4.62
CA LEU A 120 23.96 -2.93 -4.01
C LEU A 120 24.94 -3.67 -3.09
N ALA A 121 24.60 -4.90 -2.67
CA ALA A 121 25.50 -5.76 -1.89
C ALA A 121 26.41 -6.64 -2.77
N ALA A 122 26.26 -6.58 -4.10
CA ALA A 122 27.00 -7.39 -5.07
C ALA A 122 28.11 -6.60 -5.81
N VAL A 123 28.43 -5.38 -5.36
CA VAL A 123 29.53 -4.53 -5.84
C VAL A 123 30.38 -4.14 -4.65
#